data_AF-A0A4Y0BK40-F1
#
_entry.id   AF-A0A4Y0BK40-F1
#
_cell.length_a   1.000
_cell.length_b   1.000
_cell.length_c   1.000
_cell.angle_alpha   90.00
_cell.angle_beta   90.00
_cell.angle_gamma   90.00
#
_symmetry.space_group_name_H-M   'P 1'
#
loop_
_entity.id
_entity.type
_entity.pdbx_description
1 polymer ?
#
loop_
_entity_poly.entity_id
_entity_poly.type
_entity_poly.pdbx_seq_one_letter_code
_entity_poly.pdbx_strand_id
1 'polypeptide(L)'
;MDVIVSAAADAATGGNPPATTPLPATAPTASVVAAAIASRSLRVRTSSQSGGKQYGEALSEIQLCPSVMSEGTRKMLPPTTETIQTKPFPIRGERANYVNSPHVIAMVGLPARGKTYISKKLSRYLNWIGINTKVFNLGEYRRHATDAYRSHEFFRPDNEEAMAIRQHCAELALEDVCNWLENGGEVAVFDATNSTRDRRQMIREIVVKKMGYKLFFVESICDDPSIIEQNIMEVKVSSPDYRNMNMDEALSDFRLRIEHYQERYEPLSEELEKDLSYMKIYNTGEKVVVHKHEGHIQSRIVYYLMNIHITPRTIYLTRHGESEHNLQGLIGGDSNLSERGRRYAQALAKYIDEQQIEGLRVWTSWLKRTIQTVADVNAPQERWKALNEIDAGICEEMTYEDIQQRFPEEFKARDQNKFAYRYPRGESYEDLVVRLEPVMMELERQGNVLVVSHQAVLRCVLAYFLDKSADELPYLKVPLHTIIKLTPVAYGCKVEHIMLPIHAVDTHRAKPEVPGQLDAKFVGKPNPNPVEKK
;
A
#
# COMPACT_ATOMS: atom_id res chain seq x y z
N MET A 1 8.53 -48.57 34.15
CA MET A 1 9.20 -49.84 34.50
C MET A 1 9.91 -50.35 33.28
N ASP A 2 11.01 -51.06 33.51
CA ASP A 2 12.21 -51.04 32.67
C ASP A 2 12.29 -52.32 31.81
N VAL A 3 12.65 -52.28 30.50
CA VAL A 3 13.97 -52.13 29.82
C VAL A 3 14.81 -53.44 29.82
N ILE A 4 15.55 -53.69 28.71
CA ILE A 4 16.53 -54.80 28.42
C ILE A 4 15.82 -56.15 28.10
N VAL A 5 16.21 -57.06 27.17
CA VAL A 5 17.48 -57.55 26.57
C VAL A 5 17.25 -57.86 25.05
N SER A 6 18.09 -57.59 24.02
CA SER A 6 19.48 -58.00 23.64
C SER A 6 19.64 -59.51 23.31
N ALA A 7 20.42 -60.02 22.33
CA ALA A 7 21.36 -59.47 21.30
C ALA A 7 21.08 -60.11 19.90
N ALA A 8 21.92 -60.35 18.86
CA ALA A 8 23.37 -60.24 18.53
C ALA A 8 23.54 -60.11 16.96
N ALA A 9 24.63 -59.63 16.33
CA ALA A 9 25.97 -60.22 15.99
C ALA A 9 25.94 -61.36 14.94
N ASP A 10 26.80 -61.46 13.89
CA ASP A 10 28.03 -60.76 13.43
C ASP A 10 28.09 -60.68 11.87
N ALA A 11 28.64 -59.65 11.20
CA ALA A 11 30.03 -59.39 10.73
C ALA A 11 30.55 -60.32 9.57
N ALA A 12 31.45 -59.94 8.64
CA ALA A 12 32.32 -58.76 8.48
C ALA A 12 32.84 -58.53 7.02
N THR A 13 33.50 -57.37 6.77
CA THR A 13 34.45 -57.03 5.64
C THR A 13 33.94 -57.01 4.17
N GLY A 14 34.44 -56.16 3.24
CA GLY A 14 35.35 -55.00 3.32
C GLY A 14 35.97 -54.61 1.95
N GLY A 15 36.35 -53.33 1.72
CA GLY A 15 37.14 -52.90 0.54
C GLY A 15 36.67 -51.61 -0.19
N ASN A 16 37.61 -50.80 -0.71
CA ASN A 16 37.41 -49.50 -1.43
C ASN A 16 38.76 -49.00 -2.00
N PRO A 17 38.86 -48.02 -2.96
CA PRO A 17 38.18 -47.76 -4.23
C PRO A 17 39.14 -48.01 -5.45
N PRO A 18 38.91 -47.49 -6.69
CA PRO A 18 39.49 -46.18 -7.10
C PRO A 18 38.61 -45.35 -8.09
N ALA A 19 39.17 -44.34 -8.77
CA ALA A 19 38.45 -43.30 -9.54
C ALA A 19 38.95 -43.10 -11.01
N THR A 20 38.53 -42.00 -11.68
CA THR A 20 38.81 -41.54 -13.08
C THR A 20 37.91 -42.17 -14.19
N THR A 21 37.50 -41.52 -15.30
CA THR A 21 37.67 -40.13 -15.84
C THR A 21 36.52 -39.79 -16.85
N PRO A 22 36.27 -38.52 -17.25
CA PRO A 22 35.16 -38.10 -18.14
C PRO A 22 35.57 -37.66 -19.57
N LEU A 23 34.59 -37.57 -20.50
CA LEU A 23 34.65 -36.91 -21.84
C LEU A 23 33.20 -36.80 -22.41
N PRO A 24 32.90 -36.03 -23.48
CA PRO A 24 33.63 -34.91 -24.10
C PRO A 24 32.78 -33.61 -24.18
N ALA A 25 33.38 -32.52 -24.71
CA ALA A 25 32.66 -31.30 -25.12
C ALA A 25 32.89 -31.02 -26.62
N THR A 26 31.98 -30.29 -27.27
CA THR A 26 32.12 -29.84 -28.67
C THR A 26 31.69 -28.38 -28.83
N ALA A 27 32.41 -27.63 -29.66
CA ALA A 27 32.14 -26.23 -30.00
C ALA A 27 32.57 -25.94 -31.46
N PRO A 28 31.91 -25.02 -32.18
CA PRO A 28 32.30 -24.60 -33.53
C PRO A 28 33.06 -23.27 -33.58
N THR A 29 33.72 -23.00 -34.72
CA THR A 29 34.48 -21.77 -35.04
C THR A 29 34.35 -21.45 -36.53
N ALA A 30 34.54 -20.24 -37.06
CA ALA A 30 35.05 -18.98 -36.47
C ALA A 30 34.11 -17.79 -36.86
N SER A 31 34.48 -16.55 -37.26
CA SER A 31 35.76 -15.94 -37.62
C SER A 31 35.76 -14.40 -37.48
N VAL A 32 36.89 -13.78 -37.82
CA VAL A 32 37.21 -12.34 -37.77
C VAL A 32 36.51 -11.51 -38.86
N VAL A 33 35.95 -10.35 -38.49
CA VAL A 33 36.12 -9.08 -39.24
C VAL A 33 36.24 -7.93 -38.24
N ALA A 34 37.23 -7.06 -38.41
CA ALA A 34 37.30 -5.76 -37.74
C ALA A 34 37.55 -4.67 -38.80
N ALA A 35 36.74 -3.61 -38.78
CA ALA A 35 36.90 -2.45 -39.66
C ALA A 35 36.43 -1.18 -38.94
N ALA A 36 37.29 -0.16 -38.92
CA ALA A 36 36.99 1.13 -38.31
C ALA A 36 37.19 2.26 -39.34
N ILE A 37 36.13 3.04 -39.60
CA ILE A 37 36.21 4.32 -40.32
C ILE A 37 35.32 5.31 -39.58
N ALA A 38 35.83 6.51 -39.30
CA ALA A 38 35.12 7.59 -38.63
C ALA A 38 34.61 8.63 -39.65
N SER A 39 33.52 9.34 -39.35
CA SER A 39 33.29 10.69 -39.91
C SER A 39 32.22 11.52 -39.17
N ARG A 40 32.67 12.70 -38.71
CA ARG A 40 31.98 14.01 -38.71
C ARG A 40 30.54 14.14 -38.18
N SER A 41 30.49 14.85 -37.05
CA SER A 41 29.61 15.98 -36.73
C SER A 41 28.62 16.50 -37.79
N LEU A 42 27.39 16.79 -37.32
CA LEU A 42 26.70 18.05 -37.65
C LEU A 42 25.83 18.50 -36.47
N ARG A 43 26.18 19.64 -35.85
CA ARG A 43 25.26 20.38 -34.96
C ARG A 43 24.49 21.38 -35.81
N VAL A 44 23.18 21.45 -35.65
CA VAL A 44 22.39 22.62 -36.04
C VAL A 44 21.57 23.08 -34.84
N ARG A 45 21.82 24.31 -34.39
CA ARG A 45 20.89 25.11 -33.59
C ARG A 45 20.25 26.11 -34.55
N THR A 46 18.93 26.29 -34.45
CA THR A 46 18.26 27.51 -34.92
C THR A 46 17.20 27.90 -33.90
N SER A 47 17.18 29.18 -33.54
CA SER A 47 16.27 29.78 -32.57
C SER A 47 15.09 30.48 -33.26
N SER A 48 13.97 30.57 -32.55
CA SER A 48 12.93 31.62 -32.62
C SER A 48 12.96 32.62 -33.80
N GLN A 49 11.82 32.76 -34.50
CA GLN A 49 11.02 34.00 -34.39
C GLN A 49 9.62 33.88 -35.01
N SER A 50 8.82 34.91 -34.74
CA SER A 50 7.43 35.14 -35.16
C SER A 50 7.27 35.43 -36.66
N GLY A 51 6.13 35.04 -37.24
CA GLY A 51 5.70 35.51 -38.56
C GLY A 51 4.35 34.92 -38.98
N GLY A 52 3.25 35.64 -38.73
CA GLY A 52 1.92 35.22 -39.18
C GLY A 52 1.56 35.78 -40.57
N LYS A 53 0.68 35.08 -41.30
CA LYS A 53 -0.10 35.63 -42.42
C LYS A 53 -1.44 34.89 -42.54
N GLN A 54 -2.50 35.66 -42.72
CA GLN A 54 -3.86 35.15 -42.97
C GLN A 54 -4.09 34.91 -44.46
N TYR A 55 -5.06 34.05 -44.77
CA TYR A 55 -5.95 34.20 -45.92
C TYR A 55 -7.38 33.98 -45.42
N GLY A 56 -8.30 34.86 -45.82
CA GLY A 56 -9.74 34.60 -45.80
C GLY A 56 -10.20 34.07 -47.17
N GLU A 57 -11.48 34.09 -47.53
CA GLU A 57 -12.65 34.58 -46.77
C GLU A 57 -13.95 33.99 -47.36
N ALA A 58 -14.89 33.57 -46.50
CA ALA A 58 -16.31 33.32 -46.78
C ALA A 58 -17.01 33.20 -45.41
N LEU A 59 -17.85 34.15 -44.97
CA LEU A 59 -19.23 34.41 -45.40
C LEU A 59 -20.15 33.18 -45.20
N SER A 60 -21.23 33.23 -44.41
CA SER A 60 -21.85 34.39 -43.73
C SER A 60 -22.65 34.01 -42.47
N GLU A 61 -22.64 34.93 -41.50
CA GLU A 61 -23.67 35.26 -40.48
C GLU A 61 -24.61 34.17 -39.93
N ILE A 62 -24.65 34.06 -38.58
CA ILE A 62 -25.84 34.38 -37.78
C ILE A 62 -25.43 34.67 -36.31
N GLN A 63 -25.68 35.92 -35.88
CA GLN A 63 -26.09 36.38 -34.55
C GLN A 63 -25.43 35.77 -33.27
N LEU A 64 -24.53 36.52 -32.63
CA LEU A 64 -24.15 36.28 -31.23
C LEU A 64 -25.29 36.64 -30.26
N CYS A 65 -25.55 35.76 -29.30
CA CYS A 65 -26.27 36.07 -28.05
C CYS A 65 -25.37 35.76 -26.84
N PRO A 66 -25.31 36.64 -25.81
CA PRO A 66 -24.45 36.42 -24.66
C PRO A 66 -25.04 35.38 -23.70
N SER A 67 -24.50 34.16 -23.71
CA SER A 67 -24.92 33.10 -22.79
C SER A 67 -24.36 33.32 -21.37
N VAL A 68 -25.18 33.95 -20.52
CA VAL A 68 -25.08 33.75 -19.07
C VAL A 68 -25.22 32.25 -18.81
N MET A 69 -24.17 31.61 -18.26
CA MET A 69 -24.18 30.15 -18.05
C MET A 69 -25.29 29.74 -17.09
N SER A 70 -26.09 28.76 -17.49
CA SER A 70 -27.14 28.20 -16.64
C SER A 70 -26.56 27.23 -15.61
N GLU A 71 -27.27 27.04 -14.49
CA GLU A 71 -26.79 26.21 -13.38
C GLU A 71 -26.56 24.73 -13.77
N GLY A 72 -27.20 24.25 -14.85
CA GLY A 72 -27.02 22.90 -15.37
C GLY A 72 -25.57 22.57 -15.74
N THR A 73 -24.84 23.50 -16.36
CA THR A 73 -23.42 23.28 -16.73
C THR A 73 -22.52 23.14 -15.50
N ARG A 74 -22.92 23.70 -14.34
CA ARG A 74 -22.17 23.63 -13.08
C ARG A 74 -22.13 22.21 -12.48
N LYS A 75 -22.99 21.29 -12.94
CA LYS A 75 -22.93 19.85 -12.61
C LYS A 75 -21.83 19.08 -13.36
N MET A 76 -21.18 19.66 -14.38
CA MET A 76 -20.11 19.01 -15.14
C MET A 76 -18.70 19.37 -14.63
N LEU A 77 -18.57 19.75 -13.35
CA LEU A 77 -17.27 19.79 -12.69
C LEU A 77 -16.86 18.36 -12.30
N PRO A 78 -15.61 17.92 -12.57
CA PRO A 78 -15.15 16.58 -12.20
C PRO A 78 -15.16 16.40 -10.68
N PRO A 79 -15.41 15.19 -10.17
CA PRO A 79 -15.61 14.97 -8.74
C PRO A 79 -14.35 15.24 -7.92
N THR A 80 -14.39 16.32 -7.12
CA THR A 80 -13.51 16.48 -5.96
C THR A 80 -13.71 15.29 -5.04
N THR A 81 -12.72 14.41 -5.00
CA THR A 81 -12.89 13.06 -4.47
C THR A 81 -12.96 13.10 -2.94
N GLU A 82 -14.11 12.76 -2.35
CA GLU A 82 -14.25 12.59 -0.88
C GLU A 82 -13.59 11.28 -0.37
N THR A 83 -13.04 10.46 -1.26
CA THR A 83 -11.95 9.57 -0.87
C THR A 83 -10.73 10.44 -0.59
N ILE A 84 -10.31 10.52 0.67
CA ILE A 84 -9.14 11.31 1.11
C ILE A 84 -7.98 11.07 0.15
N GLN A 85 -7.51 12.13 -0.51
CA GLN A 85 -6.37 12.05 -1.41
C GLN A 85 -5.09 11.89 -0.59
N THR A 86 -4.70 10.64 -0.29
CA THR A 86 -3.35 10.34 0.16
C THR A 86 -2.37 10.64 -0.96
N LYS A 87 -1.80 11.84 -0.91
CA LYS A 87 -0.60 12.18 -1.69
C LYS A 87 0.45 11.09 -1.41
N PRO A 88 1.09 10.54 -2.44
CA PRO A 88 2.16 9.55 -2.27
C PRO A 88 3.27 10.14 -1.42
N PHE A 89 4.04 9.27 -0.77
CA PHE A 89 5.18 9.72 0.02
C PHE A 89 6.24 10.35 -0.90
N PRO A 90 6.67 11.60 -0.66
CA PRO A 90 7.51 12.34 -1.59
C PRO A 90 8.97 11.90 -1.47
N ILE A 91 9.34 10.87 -2.24
CA ILE A 91 10.71 10.37 -2.36
C ILE A 91 11.59 11.44 -3.03
N ARG A 92 12.76 11.74 -2.46
CA ARG A 92 13.72 12.69 -3.07
C ARG A 92 15.17 12.21 -3.05
N GLY A 93 15.68 11.94 -4.24
CA GLY A 93 17.08 11.65 -4.56
C GLY A 93 17.19 11.24 -6.03
N GLU A 94 18.35 10.72 -6.46
CA GLU A 94 18.54 10.18 -7.82
C GLU A 94 17.77 8.86 -8.09
N ARG A 95 16.86 8.46 -7.20
CA ARG A 95 15.85 7.41 -7.40
C ARG A 95 14.58 7.94 -8.09
N ALA A 96 14.71 9.02 -8.86
CA ALA A 96 13.61 9.53 -9.67
C ALA A 96 13.22 8.48 -10.72
N ASN A 97 11.91 8.29 -10.91
CA ASN A 97 11.30 7.31 -11.80
C ASN A 97 11.64 5.83 -11.46
N TYR A 98 11.03 5.33 -10.39
CA TYR A 98 10.67 3.91 -10.32
C TYR A 98 9.79 3.54 -11.53
N VAL A 99 8.88 4.44 -11.93
CA VAL A 99 7.94 4.26 -13.04
C VAL A 99 8.49 4.89 -14.33
N ASN A 100 9.16 4.09 -15.16
CA ASN A 100 9.71 4.53 -16.45
C ASN A 100 8.66 4.84 -17.54
N SER A 101 7.40 4.47 -17.33
CA SER A 101 6.25 4.71 -18.20
C SER A 101 4.98 4.56 -17.35
N PRO A 102 3.95 5.43 -17.49
CA PRO A 102 2.70 5.30 -16.74
C PRO A 102 2.07 3.91 -16.88
N HIS A 103 1.45 3.43 -15.80
CA HIS A 103 0.77 2.14 -15.77
C HIS A 103 -0.74 2.29 -15.56
N VAL A 104 -1.54 1.49 -16.27
CA VAL A 104 -2.96 1.25 -15.95
C VAL A 104 -3.13 -0.19 -15.48
N ILE A 105 -3.75 -0.34 -14.31
CA ILE A 105 -4.14 -1.62 -13.73
C ILE A 105 -5.64 -1.79 -13.93
N ALA A 106 -6.04 -2.64 -14.86
CA ALA A 106 -7.45 -2.83 -15.21
C ALA A 106 -8.02 -4.06 -14.48
N MET A 107 -8.97 -3.83 -13.57
CA MET A 107 -9.61 -4.93 -12.83
C MET A 107 -10.54 -5.73 -13.75
N VAL A 108 -10.63 -7.05 -13.56
CA VAL A 108 -11.50 -7.96 -14.33
C VAL A 108 -12.26 -8.91 -13.39
N GLY A 109 -13.48 -9.29 -13.76
CA GLY A 109 -14.27 -10.33 -13.10
C GLY A 109 -15.68 -9.89 -12.68
N LEU A 110 -16.47 -10.85 -12.20
CA LEU A 110 -17.89 -10.67 -11.84
C LEU A 110 -18.13 -9.69 -10.66
N PRO A 111 -19.36 -9.20 -10.45
CA PRO A 111 -19.71 -8.45 -9.24
C PRO A 111 -19.48 -9.25 -7.95
N ALA A 112 -19.31 -8.54 -6.82
CA ALA A 112 -18.91 -9.08 -5.50
C ALA A 112 -17.57 -9.86 -5.43
N ARG A 113 -16.82 -10.03 -6.53
CA ARG A 113 -15.52 -10.72 -6.51
C ARG A 113 -14.34 -9.83 -6.06
N GLY A 114 -14.46 -9.15 -4.93
CA GLY A 114 -13.35 -8.42 -4.27
C GLY A 114 -12.65 -7.25 -5.01
N LYS A 115 -12.93 -6.98 -6.29
CA LYS A 115 -12.15 -6.02 -7.13
C LYS A 115 -11.90 -4.64 -6.50
N THR A 116 -12.93 -4.02 -5.91
CA THR A 116 -12.82 -2.70 -5.26
C THR A 116 -11.95 -2.75 -4.00
N TYR A 117 -11.98 -3.86 -3.25
CA TYR A 117 -11.11 -4.09 -2.09
C TYR A 117 -9.65 -4.18 -2.53
N ILE A 118 -9.39 -5.04 -3.53
CA ILE A 118 -8.08 -5.22 -4.14
C ILE A 118 -7.55 -3.87 -4.66
N SER A 119 -8.38 -3.12 -5.38
CA SER A 119 -8.03 -1.80 -5.94
C SER A 119 -7.60 -0.80 -4.87
N LYS A 120 -8.38 -0.67 -3.78
CA LYS A 120 -8.06 0.27 -2.69
C LYS A 120 -6.86 -0.21 -1.87
N LYS A 121 -6.76 -1.50 -1.55
CA LYS A 121 -5.56 -2.07 -0.89
C LYS A 121 -4.29 -1.86 -1.71
N LEU A 122 -4.35 -2.07 -3.02
CA LEU A 122 -3.21 -1.91 -3.92
C LEU A 122 -2.80 -0.44 -4.05
N SER A 123 -3.77 0.47 -4.25
CA SER A 123 -3.50 1.92 -4.30
C SER A 123 -2.89 2.45 -3.01
N ARG A 124 -3.37 1.97 -1.85
CA ARG A 124 -2.84 2.34 -0.52
C ARG A 124 -1.40 1.85 -0.32
N TYR A 125 -1.10 0.60 -0.69
CA TYR A 125 0.28 0.08 -0.68
C TYR A 125 1.19 0.89 -1.60
N LEU A 126 0.78 1.11 -2.85
CA LEU A 126 1.60 1.85 -3.82
C LEU A 126 1.84 3.31 -3.40
N ASN A 127 0.86 4.03 -2.85
CA ASN A 127 1.08 5.37 -2.30
C ASN A 127 1.98 5.37 -1.05
N TRP A 128 1.85 4.36 -0.16
CA TRP A 128 2.66 4.23 1.06
C TRP A 128 4.14 3.92 0.78
N ILE A 129 4.48 3.30 -0.35
CA ILE A 129 5.87 3.16 -0.82
C ILE A 129 6.34 4.33 -1.71
N GLY A 130 5.53 5.39 -1.85
CA GLY A 130 5.88 6.59 -2.62
C GLY A 130 5.59 6.58 -4.13
N ILE A 131 4.76 5.66 -4.63
CA ILE A 131 4.36 5.59 -6.05
C ILE A 131 2.97 6.20 -6.23
N ASN A 132 2.87 7.28 -7.02
CA ASN A 132 1.66 8.08 -7.19
C ASN A 132 0.52 7.28 -7.84
N THR A 133 -0.46 6.86 -7.03
CA THR A 133 -1.49 5.90 -7.42
C THR A 133 -2.90 6.38 -7.10
N LYS A 134 -3.82 6.25 -8.07
CA LYS A 134 -5.23 6.62 -7.94
C LYS A 134 -6.17 5.54 -8.47
N VAL A 135 -7.28 5.30 -7.77
CA VAL A 135 -8.37 4.41 -8.20
C VAL A 135 -9.45 5.22 -8.93
N PHE A 136 -9.94 4.66 -10.03
CA PHE A 136 -11.03 5.18 -10.85
C PHE A 136 -12.14 4.12 -10.87
N ASN A 137 -13.18 4.30 -10.04
CA ASN A 137 -14.27 3.32 -9.90
C ASN A 137 -15.39 3.61 -10.90
N LEU A 138 -15.59 2.75 -11.89
CA LEU A 138 -16.60 2.94 -12.94
C LEU A 138 -18.04 3.03 -12.39
N GLY A 139 -18.30 2.48 -11.19
CA GLY A 139 -19.58 2.61 -10.51
C GLY A 139 -19.89 4.05 -10.05
N GLU A 140 -18.88 4.88 -9.81
CA GLU A 140 -19.06 6.30 -9.43
C GLU A 140 -19.44 7.14 -10.67
N TYR A 141 -18.70 6.98 -11.78
CA TYR A 141 -19.05 7.58 -13.08
C TYR A 141 -20.48 7.21 -13.49
N ARG A 142 -20.86 5.93 -13.40
CA ARG A 142 -22.23 5.45 -13.69
C ARG A 142 -23.29 6.08 -12.78
N ARG A 143 -22.98 6.35 -11.51
CA ARG A 143 -23.91 7.02 -10.57
C ARG A 143 -24.07 8.51 -10.83
N HIS A 144 -23.03 9.18 -11.37
CA HIS A 144 -23.11 10.60 -11.69
C HIS A 144 -23.73 10.85 -13.08
N ALA A 145 -23.52 9.92 -14.02
CA ALA A 145 -24.05 10.02 -15.38
C ALA A 145 -25.56 9.73 -15.47
N THR A 146 -26.15 8.96 -14.53
CA THR A 146 -27.59 8.67 -14.57
C THR A 146 -28.21 8.28 -13.22
N ASP A 147 -29.33 8.93 -12.91
CA ASP A 147 -30.28 8.52 -11.85
C ASP A 147 -31.18 7.34 -12.28
N ALA A 148 -31.06 6.84 -13.52
CA ALA A 148 -31.87 5.73 -14.04
C ALA A 148 -31.52 4.35 -13.46
N TYR A 149 -30.57 4.25 -12.52
CA TYR A 149 -30.36 3.01 -11.80
C TYR A 149 -31.51 2.74 -10.82
N ARG A 150 -32.45 1.88 -11.25
CA ARG A 150 -33.61 1.45 -10.45
C ARG A 150 -33.53 -0.02 -10.02
N SER A 151 -32.91 -0.86 -10.84
CA SER A 151 -32.87 -2.32 -10.68
C SER A 151 -31.73 -2.93 -11.50
N HIS A 152 -31.50 -4.22 -11.29
CA HIS A 152 -30.63 -5.10 -12.06
C HIS A 152 -30.92 -5.09 -13.57
N GLU A 153 -32.11 -4.65 -14.01
CA GLU A 153 -32.49 -4.56 -15.43
C GLU A 153 -31.58 -3.61 -16.23
N PHE A 154 -30.97 -2.62 -15.57
CA PHE A 154 -29.95 -1.75 -16.16
C PHE A 154 -28.67 -2.52 -16.57
N PHE A 155 -28.44 -3.71 -15.99
CA PHE A 155 -27.26 -4.52 -16.31
C PHE A 155 -27.49 -5.58 -17.37
N ARG A 156 -28.75 -5.83 -17.78
CA ARG A 156 -29.10 -6.86 -18.77
C ARG A 156 -28.26 -6.77 -20.07
N PRO A 157 -28.01 -7.90 -20.73
CA PRO A 157 -27.29 -7.94 -22.01
C PRO A 157 -28.12 -7.51 -23.23
N ASP A 158 -29.45 -7.45 -23.13
CA ASP A 158 -30.37 -6.99 -24.19
C ASP A 158 -30.77 -5.50 -24.06
N ASN A 159 -30.41 -4.85 -22.95
CA ASN A 159 -30.72 -3.44 -22.70
C ASN A 159 -29.69 -2.53 -23.42
N GLU A 160 -29.95 -2.24 -24.70
CA GLU A 160 -29.05 -1.44 -25.57
C GLU A 160 -28.75 -0.04 -25.03
N GLU A 161 -29.76 0.67 -24.51
CA GLU A 161 -29.60 2.01 -23.92
C GLU A 161 -28.65 1.96 -22.71
N ALA A 162 -28.88 1.04 -21.78
CA ALA A 162 -28.02 0.89 -20.61
C ALA A 162 -26.64 0.29 -20.96
N MET A 163 -26.49 -0.42 -22.08
CA MET A 163 -25.18 -0.80 -22.62
C MET A 163 -24.43 0.43 -23.16
N ALA A 164 -25.09 1.30 -23.93
CA ALA A 164 -24.51 2.54 -24.44
C ALA A 164 -24.07 3.48 -23.29
N ILE A 165 -24.90 3.65 -22.26
CA ILE A 165 -24.54 4.42 -21.05
C ILE A 165 -23.33 3.78 -20.34
N ARG A 166 -23.31 2.45 -20.16
CA ARG A 166 -22.17 1.71 -19.57
C ARG A 166 -20.90 1.71 -20.44
N GLN A 167 -21.02 2.02 -21.73
CA GLN A 167 -19.90 2.22 -22.64
C GLN A 167 -19.35 3.64 -22.48
N HIS A 168 -20.19 4.65 -22.62
CA HIS A 168 -19.79 6.06 -22.51
C HIS A 168 -19.18 6.39 -21.12
N CYS A 169 -19.76 5.88 -20.03
CA CYS A 169 -19.18 6.04 -18.69
C CYS A 169 -17.76 5.47 -18.56
N ALA A 170 -17.42 4.43 -19.33
CA ALA A 170 -16.11 3.79 -19.30
C ALA A 170 -15.10 4.52 -20.19
N GLU A 171 -15.56 5.12 -21.29
CA GLU A 171 -14.73 5.98 -22.15
C GLU A 171 -14.33 7.25 -21.40
N LEU A 172 -15.29 7.93 -20.75
CA LEU A 172 -15.02 9.08 -19.87
C LEU A 172 -14.07 8.73 -18.72
N ALA A 173 -14.28 7.59 -18.05
CA ALA A 173 -13.40 7.15 -16.97
C ALA A 173 -11.99 6.76 -17.44
N LEU A 174 -11.83 6.30 -18.69
CA LEU A 174 -10.51 6.05 -19.29
C LEU A 174 -9.84 7.34 -19.76
N GLU A 175 -10.60 8.33 -20.23
CA GLU A 175 -10.10 9.67 -20.53
C GLU A 175 -9.56 10.36 -19.26
N ASP A 176 -10.31 10.31 -18.15
CA ASP A 176 -9.87 10.78 -16.84
C ASP A 176 -8.62 10.04 -16.32
N VAL A 177 -8.50 8.73 -16.58
CA VAL A 177 -7.28 7.96 -16.30
C VAL A 177 -6.10 8.52 -17.11
N CYS A 178 -6.28 8.74 -18.42
CA CYS A 178 -5.22 9.23 -19.30
C CYS A 178 -4.77 10.64 -18.89
N ASN A 179 -5.72 11.56 -18.74
CA ASN A 179 -5.50 12.95 -18.32
C ASN A 179 -4.77 13.03 -16.98
N TRP A 180 -5.11 12.17 -16.01
CA TRP A 180 -4.45 12.17 -14.71
C TRP A 180 -3.01 11.61 -14.75
N LEU A 181 -2.75 10.61 -15.59
CA LEU A 181 -1.39 10.10 -15.80
C LEU A 181 -0.51 11.14 -16.52
N GLU A 182 -1.03 11.87 -17.51
CA GLU A 182 -0.31 12.99 -18.15
C GLU A 182 0.05 14.11 -17.15
N ASN A 183 -0.82 14.34 -16.16
CA ASN A 183 -0.61 15.33 -15.09
C ASN A 183 0.22 14.80 -13.90
N GLY A 184 1.06 13.79 -14.13
CA GLY A 184 2.04 13.29 -13.14
C GLY A 184 1.56 12.14 -12.25
N GLY A 185 0.43 11.51 -12.57
CA GLY A 185 0.07 10.20 -12.04
C GLY A 185 1.00 9.10 -12.56
N GLU A 186 1.42 8.17 -11.70
CA GLU A 186 2.30 7.07 -12.11
C GLU A 186 1.53 5.77 -12.40
N VAL A 187 0.52 5.46 -11.58
CA VAL A 187 -0.26 4.23 -11.67
C VAL A 187 -1.76 4.52 -11.49
N ALA A 188 -2.59 4.18 -12.48
CA ALA A 188 -4.04 4.31 -12.40
C ALA A 188 -4.71 2.94 -12.26
N VAL A 189 -5.57 2.75 -11.27
CA VAL A 189 -6.34 1.51 -11.06
C VAL A 189 -7.76 1.70 -11.58
N PHE A 190 -8.09 1.05 -12.69
CA PHE A 190 -9.40 1.11 -13.34
C PHE A 190 -10.31 0.00 -12.81
N ASP A 191 -11.12 0.32 -11.80
CA ASP A 191 -12.01 -0.63 -11.10
C ASP A 191 -13.38 -0.72 -11.81
N ALA A 192 -13.49 -1.72 -12.68
CA ALA A 192 -14.67 -2.09 -13.44
C ALA A 192 -14.77 -3.61 -13.56
N THR A 193 -15.86 -4.15 -14.14
CA THR A 193 -16.00 -5.60 -14.37
C THR A 193 -15.13 -6.09 -15.54
N ASN A 194 -15.02 -5.29 -16.61
CA ASN A 194 -14.23 -5.57 -17.84
C ASN A 194 -14.37 -7.02 -18.33
N SER A 195 -15.59 -7.54 -18.23
CA SER A 195 -15.91 -8.97 -18.29
C SER A 195 -15.96 -9.54 -19.71
N THR A 196 -15.95 -8.69 -20.75
CA THR A 196 -15.87 -9.09 -22.16
C THR A 196 -14.51 -8.75 -22.76
N ARG A 197 -14.09 -9.55 -23.74
CA ARG A 197 -12.86 -9.33 -24.53
C ARG A 197 -12.91 -8.00 -25.28
N ASP A 198 -14.07 -7.62 -25.83
CA ASP A 198 -14.23 -6.34 -26.53
C ASP A 198 -13.90 -5.14 -25.64
N ARG A 199 -14.34 -5.16 -24.37
CA ARG A 199 -14.02 -4.10 -23.40
C ARG A 199 -12.53 -4.09 -23.07
N ARG A 200 -11.89 -5.26 -22.93
CA ARG A 200 -10.44 -5.36 -22.66
C ARG A 200 -9.60 -4.92 -23.85
N GLN A 201 -10.02 -5.23 -25.07
CA GLN A 201 -9.37 -4.76 -26.30
C GLN A 201 -9.55 -3.24 -26.46
N MET A 202 -10.72 -2.67 -26.18
CA MET A 202 -10.93 -1.21 -26.14
C MET A 202 -9.99 -0.52 -25.15
N ILE A 203 -9.82 -1.06 -23.93
CA ILE A 203 -8.82 -0.57 -22.96
C ILE A 203 -7.39 -0.67 -23.54
N ARG A 204 -7.05 -1.76 -24.23
CA ARG A 204 -5.73 -1.96 -24.88
C ARG A 204 -5.46 -0.97 -26.02
N GLU A 205 -6.44 -0.70 -26.88
CA GLU A 205 -6.32 0.30 -27.96
C GLU A 205 -6.03 1.69 -27.39
N ILE A 206 -6.75 2.10 -26.32
CA ILE A 206 -6.54 3.39 -25.68
C ILE A 206 -5.21 3.42 -24.92
N VAL A 207 -5.04 2.56 -23.90
CA VAL A 207 -3.90 2.63 -22.98
C VAL A 207 -2.58 2.33 -23.69
N VAL A 208 -2.50 1.24 -24.46
CA VAL A 208 -1.22 0.76 -24.99
C VAL A 208 -0.91 1.37 -26.36
N LYS A 209 -1.88 1.39 -27.29
CA LYS A 209 -1.62 1.83 -28.67
C LYS A 209 -1.74 3.34 -28.87
N LYS A 210 -2.72 4.00 -28.25
CA LYS A 210 -2.90 5.47 -28.36
C LYS A 210 -1.97 6.22 -27.40
N MET A 211 -1.90 5.82 -26.12
CA MET A 211 -1.11 6.56 -25.12
C MET A 211 0.32 6.02 -24.91
N GLY A 212 0.64 4.79 -25.33
CA GLY A 212 1.96 4.17 -25.10
C GLY A 212 2.20 3.72 -23.65
N TYR A 213 1.15 3.65 -22.83
CA TYR A 213 1.24 3.28 -21.41
C TYR A 213 1.28 1.76 -21.23
N LYS A 214 1.83 1.32 -20.09
CA LYS A 214 1.80 -0.09 -19.70
C LYS A 214 0.42 -0.48 -19.18
N LEU A 215 -0.09 -1.63 -19.59
CA LEU A 215 -1.38 -2.18 -19.17
C LEU A 215 -1.16 -3.51 -18.43
N PHE A 216 -1.79 -3.68 -17.28
CA PHE A 216 -1.81 -4.93 -16.52
C PHE A 216 -3.23 -5.25 -16.09
N PHE A 217 -3.78 -6.40 -16.47
CA PHE A 217 -5.10 -6.81 -15.97
C PHE A 217 -4.99 -7.60 -14.66
N VAL A 218 -5.91 -7.36 -13.73
CA VAL A 218 -6.02 -8.12 -12.47
C VAL A 218 -7.42 -8.72 -12.39
N GLU A 219 -7.52 -10.00 -12.76
CA GLU A 219 -8.76 -10.76 -12.74
C GLU A 219 -8.97 -11.42 -11.38
N SER A 220 -10.13 -11.18 -10.77
CA SER A 220 -10.51 -11.76 -9.50
C SER A 220 -11.66 -12.75 -9.69
N ILE A 221 -11.34 -14.03 -9.52
CA ILE A 221 -12.22 -15.18 -9.66
C ILE A 221 -12.46 -15.74 -8.25
N CYS A 222 -13.70 -15.95 -7.88
CA CYS A 222 -14.04 -16.58 -6.61
C CYS A 222 -15.40 -17.25 -6.79
N ASP A 223 -15.44 -18.56 -6.55
CA ASP A 223 -16.64 -19.37 -6.77
C ASP A 223 -17.22 -19.89 -5.45
N ASP A 224 -16.53 -19.63 -4.33
CA ASP A 224 -17.00 -19.83 -2.96
C ASP A 224 -18.24 -18.96 -2.64
N PRO A 225 -19.42 -19.56 -2.37
CA PRO A 225 -20.64 -18.82 -2.08
C PRO A 225 -20.57 -17.96 -0.81
N SER A 226 -19.84 -18.40 0.22
CA SER A 226 -19.75 -17.70 1.51
C SER A 226 -18.96 -16.40 1.38
N ILE A 227 -17.87 -16.43 0.61
CA ILE A 227 -17.06 -15.26 0.30
C ILE A 227 -17.86 -14.28 -0.58
N ILE A 228 -18.62 -14.79 -1.56
CA ILE A 228 -19.50 -13.96 -2.40
C ILE A 228 -20.55 -13.26 -1.55
N GLU A 229 -21.24 -14.00 -0.68
CA GLU A 229 -22.31 -13.48 0.19
C GLU A 229 -21.77 -12.44 1.18
N GLN A 230 -20.64 -12.71 1.86
CA GLN A 230 -19.98 -11.73 2.73
C GLN A 230 -19.62 -10.43 1.96
N ASN A 231 -19.09 -10.54 0.74
CA ASN A 231 -18.78 -9.38 -0.10
C ASN A 231 -20.03 -8.57 -0.53
N ILE A 232 -21.19 -9.21 -0.67
CA ILE A 232 -22.46 -8.50 -0.94
C ILE A 232 -22.92 -7.77 0.33
N MET A 233 -22.91 -8.46 1.47
CA MET A 233 -23.36 -7.93 2.76
C MET A 233 -22.52 -6.75 3.25
N GLU A 234 -21.19 -6.85 3.25
CA GLU A 234 -20.31 -5.77 3.74
C GLU A 234 -20.29 -4.56 2.79
N VAL A 235 -20.28 -4.81 1.47
CA VAL A 235 -19.84 -3.81 0.48
C VAL A 235 -20.95 -3.35 -0.49
N LYS A 236 -22.08 -4.07 -0.58
CA LYS A 236 -23.11 -3.84 -1.61
C LYS A 236 -24.50 -3.53 -1.05
N VAL A 237 -24.94 -4.21 0.01
CA VAL A 237 -26.15 -3.77 0.76
C VAL A 237 -25.98 -2.35 1.29
N SER A 238 -24.77 -1.99 1.73
CA SER A 238 -24.37 -0.65 2.19
C SER A 238 -24.10 0.38 1.07
N SER A 239 -24.26 0.01 -0.20
CA SER A 239 -23.90 0.85 -1.35
C SER A 239 -24.93 1.97 -1.61
N PRO A 240 -24.52 3.14 -2.15
CA PRO A 240 -25.46 4.13 -2.68
C PRO A 240 -26.44 3.57 -3.70
N ASP A 241 -26.07 2.51 -4.43
CA ASP A 241 -26.94 1.76 -5.36
C ASP A 241 -28.24 1.24 -4.69
N TYR A 242 -28.24 0.96 -3.37
CA TYR A 242 -29.31 0.20 -2.68
C TYR A 242 -30.02 0.94 -1.53
N ARG A 243 -29.78 2.25 -1.37
CA ARG A 243 -30.28 3.06 -0.23
C ARG A 243 -31.79 3.02 0.04
N ASN A 244 -32.60 2.71 -0.97
CA ASN A 244 -34.06 2.74 -0.90
C ASN A 244 -34.70 1.33 -0.93
N MET A 245 -33.90 0.27 -0.90
CA MET A 245 -34.36 -1.13 -0.86
C MET A 245 -34.15 -1.72 0.53
N ASN A 246 -34.93 -2.73 0.90
CA ASN A 246 -34.62 -3.54 2.08
C ASN A 246 -33.45 -4.51 1.78
N MET A 247 -32.93 -5.18 2.81
CA MET A 247 -31.73 -6.02 2.67
C MET A 247 -31.95 -7.24 1.76
N ASP A 248 -33.13 -7.85 1.82
CA ASP A 248 -33.46 -9.04 1.02
C ASP A 248 -33.74 -8.69 -0.45
N GLU A 249 -34.39 -7.55 -0.70
CA GLU A 249 -34.53 -6.93 -2.03
C GLU A 249 -33.16 -6.62 -2.63
N ALA A 250 -32.28 -5.96 -1.88
CA ALA A 250 -30.93 -5.62 -2.34
C ALA A 250 -30.07 -6.87 -2.61
N LEU A 251 -30.19 -7.91 -1.80
CA LEU A 251 -29.57 -9.22 -2.04
C LEU A 251 -30.08 -9.87 -3.32
N SER A 252 -31.40 -9.88 -3.53
CA SER A 252 -32.06 -10.48 -4.70
C SER A 252 -31.65 -9.76 -6.00
N ASP A 253 -31.77 -8.43 -6.02
CA ASP A 253 -31.35 -7.59 -7.15
C ASP A 253 -29.84 -7.78 -7.46
N PHE A 254 -29.00 -7.82 -6.43
CA PHE A 254 -27.56 -8.00 -6.64
C PHE A 254 -27.20 -9.41 -7.17
N ARG A 255 -27.96 -10.45 -6.80
CA ARG A 255 -27.80 -11.82 -7.36
C ARG A 255 -28.18 -11.85 -8.84
N LEU A 256 -29.36 -11.36 -9.20
CA LEU A 256 -29.80 -11.24 -10.61
C LEU A 256 -28.86 -10.35 -11.44
N ARG A 257 -28.26 -9.32 -10.82
CA ARG A 257 -27.19 -8.50 -11.41
C ARG A 257 -25.90 -9.28 -11.65
N ILE A 258 -25.53 -10.27 -10.84
CA ILE A 258 -24.38 -11.15 -11.11
C ILE A 258 -24.68 -12.02 -12.32
N GLU A 259 -25.88 -12.60 -12.40
CA GLU A 259 -26.33 -13.46 -13.51
C GLU A 259 -26.24 -12.73 -14.86
N HIS A 260 -26.75 -11.49 -14.94
CA HIS A 260 -26.63 -10.63 -16.14
C HIS A 260 -25.19 -10.35 -16.60
N TYR A 261 -24.21 -10.36 -15.68
CA TYR A 261 -22.79 -10.28 -16.04
C TYR A 261 -22.17 -11.64 -16.39
N GLN A 262 -22.72 -12.73 -15.85
CA GLN A 262 -22.25 -14.10 -16.08
C GLN A 262 -22.64 -14.62 -17.47
N GLU A 263 -23.80 -14.24 -18.00
CA GLU A 263 -24.23 -14.55 -19.38
C GLU A 263 -23.23 -14.09 -20.47
N ARG A 264 -22.47 -13.03 -20.19
CA ARG A 264 -21.41 -12.49 -21.07
C ARG A 264 -20.06 -12.40 -20.37
N TYR A 265 -19.77 -13.31 -19.45
CA TYR A 265 -18.45 -13.36 -18.82
C TYR A 265 -17.47 -14.19 -19.66
N GLU A 266 -16.47 -13.51 -20.19
CA GLU A 266 -15.34 -14.10 -20.89
C GLU A 266 -14.09 -13.91 -20.01
N PRO A 267 -13.65 -14.93 -19.25
CA PRO A 267 -12.41 -14.85 -18.49
C PRO A 267 -11.20 -14.58 -19.40
N LEU A 268 -10.12 -14.01 -18.86
CA LEU A 268 -8.85 -13.88 -19.57
C LEU A 268 -8.35 -15.26 -20.06
N SER A 269 -7.77 -15.33 -21.25
CA SER A 269 -7.27 -16.59 -21.83
C SER A 269 -5.84 -16.47 -22.37
N GLU A 270 -4.99 -17.44 -22.02
CA GLU A 270 -3.59 -17.52 -22.50
C GLU A 270 -3.52 -17.78 -24.01
N GLU A 271 -4.56 -18.39 -24.59
CA GLU A 271 -4.66 -18.68 -26.02
C GLU A 271 -5.23 -17.49 -26.80
N LEU A 272 -6.36 -16.94 -26.33
CA LEU A 272 -7.12 -15.90 -27.04
C LEU A 272 -6.57 -14.49 -26.82
N GLU A 273 -5.98 -14.26 -25.64
CA GLU A 273 -5.46 -12.96 -25.19
C GLU A 273 -3.96 -13.03 -24.87
N LYS A 274 -3.24 -13.91 -25.59
CA LYS A 274 -1.80 -14.19 -25.49
C LYS A 274 -0.86 -12.97 -25.52
N ASP A 275 -1.33 -11.79 -25.92
CA ASP A 275 -0.55 -10.55 -25.97
C ASP A 275 -0.79 -9.65 -24.73
N LEU A 276 -1.73 -10.01 -23.86
CA LEU A 276 -2.04 -9.24 -22.65
C LEU A 276 -1.13 -9.63 -21.49
N SER A 277 -0.74 -8.63 -20.70
CA SER A 277 -0.08 -8.82 -19.42
C SER A 277 -1.12 -8.86 -18.31
N TYR A 278 -1.12 -9.90 -17.47
CA TYR A 278 -2.14 -10.04 -16.43
C TYR A 278 -1.77 -10.96 -15.25
N MET A 279 -2.54 -10.80 -14.18
CA MET A 279 -2.71 -11.75 -13.08
C MET A 279 -4.16 -12.25 -13.02
N LYS A 280 -4.35 -13.53 -12.69
CA LYS A 280 -5.60 -14.07 -12.17
C LYS A 280 -5.43 -14.48 -10.71
N ILE A 281 -6.37 -14.10 -9.85
CA ILE A 281 -6.46 -14.49 -8.44
C ILE A 281 -7.71 -15.36 -8.30
N TYR A 282 -7.54 -16.63 -7.91
CA TYR A 282 -8.64 -17.56 -7.63
C TYR A 282 -8.88 -17.65 -6.11
N ASN A 283 -10.14 -17.70 -5.71
CA ASN A 283 -10.62 -17.98 -4.34
C ASN A 283 -9.79 -17.25 -3.26
N THR A 284 -9.73 -15.91 -3.37
CA THR A 284 -9.01 -15.02 -2.44
C THR A 284 -7.50 -15.25 -2.27
N GLY A 285 -6.86 -15.99 -3.18
CA GLY A 285 -5.40 -16.22 -3.18
C GLY A 285 -5.00 -17.69 -3.19
N GLU A 286 -5.95 -18.63 -3.07
CA GLU A 286 -5.71 -20.09 -3.12
C GLU A 286 -4.82 -20.51 -4.30
N LYS A 287 -5.06 -19.91 -5.47
CA LYS A 287 -4.26 -20.09 -6.69
C LYS A 287 -4.11 -18.76 -7.40
N VAL A 288 -2.89 -18.50 -7.88
CA VAL A 288 -2.56 -17.30 -8.64
C VAL A 288 -1.89 -17.71 -9.96
N VAL A 289 -2.31 -17.11 -11.07
CA VAL A 289 -1.70 -17.28 -12.39
C VAL A 289 -1.20 -15.93 -12.87
N VAL A 290 0.03 -15.86 -13.39
CA VAL A 290 0.65 -14.61 -13.86
C VAL A 290 1.19 -14.83 -15.28
N HIS A 291 0.72 -14.01 -16.21
CA HIS A 291 1.05 -14.10 -17.63
C HIS A 291 1.72 -12.80 -18.10
N LYS A 292 2.93 -12.92 -18.67
CA LYS A 292 3.71 -11.83 -19.30
C LYS A 292 3.80 -10.54 -18.48
N HIS A 293 4.03 -10.62 -17.17
CA HIS A 293 4.27 -9.40 -16.37
C HIS A 293 5.60 -8.72 -16.77
N GLU A 294 5.59 -7.40 -16.92
CA GLU A 294 6.69 -6.63 -17.53
C GLU A 294 7.29 -5.58 -16.59
N GLY A 295 8.42 -5.91 -15.98
CA GLY A 295 9.24 -4.97 -15.20
C GLY A 295 8.72 -4.71 -13.78
N HIS A 296 9.52 -3.95 -13.03
CA HIS A 296 9.51 -4.02 -11.57
C HIS A 296 8.17 -3.65 -10.90
N ILE A 297 7.39 -2.73 -11.50
CA ILE A 297 6.07 -2.35 -11.00
C ILE A 297 5.10 -3.53 -11.04
N GLN A 298 4.99 -4.19 -12.20
CA GLN A 298 4.12 -5.35 -12.34
C GLN A 298 4.61 -6.52 -11.49
N SER A 299 5.92 -6.74 -11.35
CA SER A 299 6.47 -7.73 -10.41
C SER A 299 6.11 -7.44 -8.95
N ARG A 300 6.08 -6.17 -8.51
CA ARG A 300 5.72 -5.79 -7.14
C ARG A 300 4.21 -5.75 -6.88
N ILE A 301 3.40 -5.40 -7.88
CA ILE A 301 1.95 -5.62 -7.87
C ILE A 301 1.67 -7.13 -7.71
N VAL A 302 2.32 -7.98 -8.50
CA VAL A 302 2.22 -9.44 -8.41
C VAL A 302 2.57 -9.92 -7.00
N TYR A 303 3.74 -9.52 -6.48
CA TYR A 303 4.20 -9.91 -5.15
C TYR A 303 3.23 -9.47 -4.04
N TYR A 304 2.75 -8.23 -4.06
CA TYR A 304 1.77 -7.75 -3.09
C TYR A 304 0.45 -8.53 -3.17
N LEU A 305 -0.08 -8.74 -4.38
CA LEU A 305 -1.36 -9.42 -4.59
C LEU A 305 -1.32 -10.92 -4.27
N MET A 306 -0.14 -11.56 -4.28
CA MET A 306 0.07 -12.91 -3.76
C MET A 306 0.08 -12.99 -2.23
N ASN A 307 0.16 -11.86 -1.51
CA ASN A 307 0.26 -11.79 -0.05
C ASN A 307 -0.95 -11.12 0.63
N ILE A 308 -1.94 -10.60 -0.11
CA ILE A 308 -3.13 -9.99 0.52
C ILE A 308 -4.10 -11.03 1.09
N HIS A 309 -4.27 -11.06 2.41
CA HIS A 309 -5.33 -11.83 3.05
C HIS A 309 -6.62 -10.99 3.09
N ILE A 310 -7.73 -11.60 2.62
CA ILE A 310 -9.06 -11.00 2.46
C ILE A 310 -10.00 -11.30 3.64
N THR A 311 -9.66 -12.31 4.46
CA THR A 311 -10.44 -12.67 5.66
C THR A 311 -10.43 -11.56 6.72
N PRO A 312 -11.48 -11.46 7.56
CA PRO A 312 -11.46 -10.64 8.77
C PRO A 312 -10.39 -11.13 9.75
N ARG A 313 -9.60 -10.20 10.29
CA ARG A 313 -8.55 -10.46 11.28
C ARG A 313 -8.27 -9.22 12.13
N THR A 314 -7.57 -9.40 13.25
CA THR A 314 -7.22 -8.29 14.15
C THR A 314 -5.70 -8.15 14.29
N ILE A 315 -5.20 -6.94 14.04
CA ILE A 315 -3.78 -6.60 14.24
C ILE A 315 -3.69 -5.70 15.47
N TYR A 316 -2.95 -6.11 16.49
CA TYR A 316 -2.72 -5.35 17.71
C TYR A 316 -1.37 -4.67 17.62
N LEU A 317 -1.32 -3.34 17.71
CA LEU A 317 -0.08 -2.57 17.73
C LEU A 317 0.12 -1.99 19.13
N THR A 318 1.30 -2.15 19.72
CA THR A 318 1.66 -1.37 20.91
C THR A 318 3.15 -1.07 20.97
N ARG A 319 3.50 -0.01 21.71
CA ARG A 319 4.90 0.24 22.04
C ARG A 319 5.37 -0.75 23.10
N HIS A 320 6.68 -0.92 23.22
CA HIS A 320 7.26 -1.39 24.48
C HIS A 320 6.71 -0.59 25.67
N GLY A 321 6.74 -1.20 26.86
CA GLY A 321 6.56 -0.47 28.12
C GLY A 321 7.54 0.70 28.23
N GLU A 322 7.22 1.68 29.06
CA GLU A 322 8.09 2.82 29.35
C GLU A 322 9.52 2.36 29.68
N SER A 323 10.52 2.92 29.01
CA SER A 323 11.93 2.58 29.22
C SER A 323 12.65 3.58 30.12
N GLU A 324 13.82 3.19 30.64
CA GLU A 324 14.72 4.07 31.41
C GLU A 324 15.08 5.35 30.64
N HIS A 325 15.39 5.24 29.34
CA HIS A 325 15.60 6.40 28.45
C HIS A 325 14.36 7.28 28.30
N ASN A 326 13.14 6.70 28.30
CA ASN A 326 11.93 7.52 28.22
C ASN A 326 11.75 8.39 29.47
N LEU A 327 12.05 7.88 30.67
CA LEU A 327 12.05 8.68 31.91
C LEU A 327 13.06 9.82 31.89
N GLN A 328 14.18 9.65 31.17
CA GLN A 328 15.25 10.64 31.03
C GLN A 328 15.03 11.60 29.84
N GLY A 329 14.00 11.39 29.01
CA GLY A 329 13.75 12.17 27.80
C GLY A 329 14.70 11.88 26.63
N LEU A 330 15.52 10.83 26.72
CA LEU A 330 16.46 10.43 25.68
C LEU A 330 15.76 9.74 24.50
N ILE A 331 16.25 10.00 23.28
CA ILE A 331 15.87 9.24 22.08
C ILE A 331 16.85 8.09 21.83
N GLY A 332 16.41 7.06 21.10
CA GLY A 332 17.29 5.95 20.70
C GLY A 332 17.75 5.05 21.85
N GLY A 333 18.91 4.43 21.66
CA GLY A 333 19.59 3.54 22.60
C GLY A 333 18.88 2.20 22.82
N ASP A 334 19.40 1.41 23.76
CA ASP A 334 18.92 0.05 24.08
C ASP A 334 18.77 -0.18 25.61
N SER A 335 18.09 0.76 26.27
CA SER A 335 17.77 0.70 27.70
C SER A 335 16.73 -0.37 28.04
N ASN A 336 16.64 -0.73 29.33
CA ASN A 336 15.61 -1.64 29.84
C ASN A 336 14.27 -0.90 30.04
N LEU A 337 13.24 -1.69 30.37
CA LEU A 337 11.98 -1.19 30.92
C LEU A 337 12.16 -0.55 32.30
N SER A 338 11.44 0.56 32.50
CA SER A 338 11.21 1.17 33.81
C SER A 338 10.30 0.29 34.67
N GLU A 339 10.19 0.62 35.95
CA GLU A 339 9.25 -0.04 36.87
C GLU A 339 7.77 0.23 36.55
N ARG A 340 7.46 1.13 35.61
CA ARG A 340 6.12 1.27 35.02
C ARG A 340 6.01 0.44 33.74
N GLY A 341 7.09 0.36 32.95
CA GLY A 341 7.19 -0.52 31.79
C GLY A 341 7.04 -2.01 32.13
N ARG A 342 7.63 -2.50 33.24
CA ARG A 342 7.46 -3.88 33.71
C ARG A 342 6.02 -4.21 34.08
N ARG A 343 5.37 -3.32 34.84
CA ARG A 343 3.94 -3.46 35.15
C ARG A 343 3.07 -3.41 33.89
N TYR A 344 3.45 -2.64 32.88
CA TYR A 344 2.78 -2.67 31.58
C TYR A 344 2.96 -4.01 30.85
N ALA A 345 4.15 -4.61 30.86
CA ALA A 345 4.38 -5.94 30.28
C ALA A 345 3.44 -7.00 30.89
N GLN A 346 3.34 -7.02 32.22
CA GLN A 346 2.46 -7.93 32.96
C GLN A 346 0.96 -7.68 32.65
N ALA A 347 0.55 -6.41 32.57
CA ALA A 347 -0.82 -6.04 32.23
C ALA A 347 -1.16 -6.32 30.76
N LEU A 348 -0.20 -6.20 29.85
CA LEU A 348 -0.33 -6.56 28.43
C LEU A 348 -0.51 -8.08 28.27
N ALA A 349 0.33 -8.89 28.93
CA ALA A 349 0.20 -10.34 28.93
C ALA A 349 -1.18 -10.77 29.41
N LYS A 350 -1.59 -10.30 30.61
CA LYS A 350 -2.92 -10.57 31.17
C LYS A 350 -4.07 -10.16 30.24
N TYR A 351 -3.99 -8.97 29.61
CA TYR A 351 -5.02 -8.51 28.68
C TYR A 351 -5.09 -9.41 27.42
N ILE A 352 -3.95 -9.81 26.87
CA ILE A 352 -3.87 -10.66 25.67
C ILE A 352 -4.40 -12.08 25.97
N ASP A 353 -4.05 -12.65 27.11
CA ASP A 353 -4.60 -13.91 27.58
C ASP A 353 -6.13 -13.81 27.77
N GLU A 354 -6.62 -12.70 28.35
CA GLU A 354 -8.06 -12.42 28.49
C GLU A 354 -8.80 -12.25 27.15
N GLN A 355 -8.11 -11.92 26.06
CA GLN A 355 -8.73 -11.86 24.72
C GLN A 355 -8.89 -13.23 24.05
N GLN A 356 -8.22 -14.29 24.55
CA GLN A 356 -8.29 -15.67 24.01
C GLN A 356 -8.11 -15.75 22.47
N ILE A 357 -7.12 -15.02 21.94
CA ILE A 357 -6.95 -14.82 20.50
C ILE A 357 -6.38 -16.07 19.83
N GLU A 358 -7.22 -16.79 19.10
CA GLU A 358 -6.78 -17.94 18.30
C GLU A 358 -5.73 -17.55 17.24
N GLY A 359 -4.69 -18.39 17.11
CA GLY A 359 -3.64 -18.23 16.11
C GLY A 359 -2.72 -17.02 16.29
N LEU A 360 -2.75 -16.35 17.45
CA LEU A 360 -1.96 -15.14 17.70
C LEU A 360 -0.45 -15.37 17.52
N ARG A 361 0.20 -14.50 16.74
CA ARG A 361 1.67 -14.34 16.72
C ARG A 361 2.09 -13.06 17.43
N VAL A 362 3.28 -13.05 18.01
CA VAL A 362 3.87 -11.88 18.66
C VAL A 362 5.15 -11.47 17.93
N TRP A 363 5.23 -10.24 17.47
CA TRP A 363 6.42 -9.70 16.80
C TRP A 363 7.07 -8.60 17.61
N THR A 364 8.40 -8.65 17.68
CA THR A 364 9.21 -7.68 18.42
C THR A 364 10.35 -7.13 17.58
N SER A 365 10.85 -5.95 17.99
CA SER A 365 12.19 -5.51 17.60
C SER A 365 13.28 -6.37 18.24
N TRP A 366 14.54 -6.14 17.86
CA TRP A 366 15.71 -6.73 18.53
C TRP A 366 16.14 -5.99 19.81
N LEU A 367 15.54 -4.83 20.13
CA LEU A 367 15.90 -4.00 21.28
C LEU A 367 15.27 -4.54 22.58
N LYS A 368 16.03 -4.52 23.69
CA LYS A 368 15.69 -5.14 24.98
C LYS A 368 14.27 -4.82 25.43
N ARG A 369 13.89 -3.54 25.36
CA ARG A 369 12.59 -3.03 25.82
C ARG A 369 11.38 -3.69 25.15
N THR A 370 11.42 -4.04 23.86
CA THR A 370 10.29 -4.76 23.23
C THR A 370 10.25 -6.22 23.65
N ILE A 371 11.42 -6.87 23.74
CA ILE A 371 11.54 -8.27 24.18
C ILE A 371 11.07 -8.43 25.64
N GLN A 372 11.51 -7.52 26.53
CA GLN A 372 11.07 -7.45 27.92
C GLN A 372 9.57 -7.14 28.08
N THR A 373 8.93 -6.49 27.09
CA THR A 373 7.49 -6.17 27.14
C THR A 373 6.61 -7.39 26.86
N VAL A 374 7.13 -8.41 26.18
CA VAL A 374 6.39 -9.62 25.81
C VAL A 374 6.86 -10.87 26.53
N ALA A 375 7.74 -10.76 27.51
CA ALA A 375 8.37 -11.90 28.19
C ALA A 375 7.34 -12.88 28.78
N ASP A 376 6.22 -12.36 29.28
CA ASP A 376 5.13 -13.13 29.89
C ASP A 376 3.97 -13.46 28.91
N VAL A 377 4.06 -13.07 27.63
CA VAL A 377 2.98 -13.27 26.63
C VAL A 377 3.07 -14.68 26.02
N ASN A 378 2.07 -15.52 26.31
CA ASN A 378 2.04 -16.93 25.93
C ASN A 378 1.58 -17.16 24.47
N ALA A 379 2.38 -16.71 23.50
CA ALA A 379 2.17 -16.93 22.08
C ALA A 379 3.50 -17.01 21.31
N PRO A 380 3.57 -17.64 20.11
CA PRO A 380 4.78 -17.73 19.31
C PRO A 380 5.41 -16.36 19.02
N GLN A 381 6.69 -16.18 19.39
CA GLN A 381 7.39 -14.90 19.32
C GLN A 381 8.46 -14.86 18.23
N GLU A 382 8.40 -13.83 17.37
CA GLU A 382 9.35 -13.61 16.27
C GLU A 382 10.07 -12.25 16.45
N ARG A 383 11.35 -12.17 16.06
CA ARG A 383 12.21 -10.98 16.25
C ARG A 383 12.64 -10.38 14.93
N TRP A 384 12.03 -9.27 14.55
CA TRP A 384 12.24 -8.58 13.29
C TRP A 384 13.19 -7.40 13.48
N LYS A 385 14.41 -7.44 12.91
CA LYS A 385 15.33 -6.29 12.95
C LYS A 385 14.74 -5.06 12.25
N ALA A 386 13.86 -5.28 11.27
CA ALA A 386 13.07 -4.24 10.62
C ALA A 386 12.12 -3.49 11.57
N LEU A 387 11.75 -4.07 12.73
CA LEU A 387 10.92 -3.43 13.77
C LEU A 387 11.72 -2.62 14.82
N ASN A 388 13.04 -2.46 14.68
CA ASN A 388 13.83 -1.55 15.53
C ASN A 388 13.37 -0.09 15.32
N GLU A 389 13.49 0.75 16.35
CA GLU A 389 13.19 2.20 16.25
C GLU A 389 14.00 2.87 15.11
N ILE A 390 13.58 4.06 14.68
CA ILE A 390 14.37 4.90 13.77
C ILE A 390 15.76 5.20 14.37
N ASP A 391 16.82 4.99 13.59
CA ASP A 391 18.20 5.29 13.98
C ASP A 391 18.42 6.82 13.96
N ALA A 392 18.71 7.41 15.13
CA ALA A 392 19.00 8.85 15.25
C ALA A 392 20.46 9.23 14.92
N GLY A 393 21.30 8.27 14.53
CA GLY A 393 22.69 8.51 14.11
C GLY A 393 23.52 9.18 15.21
N ILE A 394 24.07 10.36 14.91
CA ILE A 394 24.84 11.15 15.90
C ILE A 394 23.98 11.72 17.04
N CYS A 395 22.65 11.61 16.97
CA CYS A 395 21.70 12.09 17.98
C CYS A 395 21.10 10.98 18.85
N GLU A 396 21.59 9.74 18.72
CA GLU A 396 21.26 8.65 19.66
C GLU A 396 21.66 9.01 21.10
N GLU A 397 20.84 8.58 22.07
CA GLU A 397 21.06 8.77 23.52
C GLU A 397 21.16 10.26 23.96
N MET A 398 20.51 11.17 23.22
CA MET A 398 20.39 12.60 23.55
C MET A 398 18.95 13.00 23.86
N THR A 399 18.76 14.06 24.66
CA THR A 399 17.44 14.72 24.80
C THR A 399 17.14 15.60 23.58
N TYR A 400 15.88 16.02 23.41
CA TYR A 400 15.56 17.04 22.40
C TYR A 400 16.21 18.40 22.67
N GLU A 401 16.47 18.73 23.95
CA GLU A 401 17.20 19.94 24.34
C GLU A 401 18.69 19.85 23.96
N ASP A 402 19.35 18.71 24.22
CA ASP A 402 20.73 18.45 23.77
C ASP A 402 20.86 18.62 22.26
N ILE A 403 19.93 18.06 21.48
CA ILE A 403 19.95 18.15 20.01
C ILE A 403 19.72 19.59 19.56
N GLN A 404 18.82 20.34 20.20
CA GLN A 404 18.60 21.76 19.90
C GLN A 404 19.84 22.62 20.21
N GLN A 405 20.55 22.35 21.31
CA GLN A 405 21.74 23.10 21.74
C GLN A 405 22.99 22.74 20.92
N ARG A 406 23.20 21.45 20.62
CA ARG A 406 24.41 20.94 19.94
C ARG A 406 24.30 20.98 18.41
N PHE A 407 23.09 20.77 17.88
CA PHE A 407 22.81 20.65 16.45
C PHE A 407 21.57 21.49 16.03
N PRO A 408 21.55 22.82 16.27
CA PRO A 408 20.36 23.66 16.08
C PRO A 408 19.79 23.64 14.67
N GLU A 409 20.64 23.61 13.63
CA GLU A 409 20.18 23.55 12.23
C GLU A 409 19.59 22.18 11.88
N GLU A 410 20.13 21.07 12.41
CA GLU A 410 19.55 19.72 12.24
C GLU A 410 18.17 19.62 12.92
N PHE A 411 18.06 20.13 14.15
CA PHE A 411 16.82 20.18 14.91
C PHE A 411 15.72 20.96 14.16
N LYS A 412 16.09 22.09 13.55
CA LYS A 412 15.23 22.96 12.73
C LYS A 412 14.89 22.35 11.36
N ALA A 413 15.84 21.72 10.67
CA ALA A 413 15.61 21.02 9.40
C ALA A 413 14.62 19.85 9.58
N ARG A 414 14.77 19.10 10.69
CA ARG A 414 13.84 18.04 11.11
C ARG A 414 12.42 18.54 11.37
N ASP A 415 12.23 19.78 11.80
CA ASP A 415 10.90 20.36 11.95
C ASP A 415 10.30 20.82 10.62
N GLN A 416 11.14 21.35 9.71
CA GLN A 416 10.71 21.80 8.38
C GLN A 416 10.21 20.65 7.50
N ASN A 417 10.93 19.52 7.46
CA ASN A 417 10.52 18.32 6.72
C ASN A 417 10.85 17.03 7.48
N LYS A 418 10.05 16.75 8.53
CA LYS A 418 10.24 15.59 9.41
C LYS A 418 10.12 14.22 8.74
N PHE A 419 9.55 14.14 7.52
CA PHE A 419 9.43 12.88 6.80
C PHE A 419 10.75 12.51 6.08
N ALA A 420 11.24 13.42 5.24
CA ALA A 420 12.44 13.20 4.42
C ALA A 420 13.75 13.60 5.11
N TYR A 421 13.70 14.35 6.22
CA TYR A 421 14.89 14.58 7.06
C TYR A 421 15.46 13.24 7.54
N ARG A 422 16.72 12.98 7.19
CA ARG A 422 17.53 11.87 7.67
C ARG A 422 18.50 12.41 8.72
N TYR A 423 18.57 11.79 9.90
CA TYR A 423 19.59 12.18 10.87
C TYR A 423 21.01 11.96 10.31
N PRO A 424 22.00 12.81 10.64
CA PRO A 424 23.38 12.57 10.22
C PRO A 424 23.88 11.21 10.72
N ARG A 425 24.24 10.32 9.78
CA ARG A 425 24.59 8.90 10.00
C ARG A 425 23.47 7.98 10.53
N GLY A 426 22.22 8.43 10.51
CA GLY A 426 21.02 7.65 10.87
C GLY A 426 20.01 7.56 9.73
N GLU A 427 18.72 7.44 10.06
CA GLU A 427 17.59 7.23 9.14
C GLU A 427 16.65 8.44 9.05
N SER A 428 15.81 8.45 8.00
CA SER A 428 14.58 9.25 7.90
C SER A 428 13.32 8.38 8.10
N TYR A 429 12.13 8.99 8.12
CA TYR A 429 10.88 8.21 8.03
C TYR A 429 10.69 7.56 6.65
N GLU A 430 11.26 8.16 5.59
CA GLU A 430 11.32 7.57 4.24
C GLU A 430 12.15 6.28 4.22
N ASP A 431 13.33 6.27 4.86
CA ASP A 431 14.14 5.05 5.02
C ASP A 431 13.39 3.98 5.82
N LEU A 432 12.70 4.40 6.89
CA LEU A 432 11.96 3.52 7.77
C LEU A 432 10.76 2.86 7.06
N VAL A 433 10.08 3.58 6.16
CA VAL A 433 9.05 3.01 5.28
C VAL A 433 9.64 1.90 4.40
N VAL A 434 10.77 2.15 3.73
CA VAL A 434 11.43 1.15 2.89
C VAL A 434 11.89 -0.06 3.72
N ARG A 435 12.46 0.16 4.92
CA ARG A 435 12.85 -0.90 5.86
C ARG A 435 11.66 -1.75 6.33
N LEU A 436 10.46 -1.16 6.40
CA LEU A 436 9.25 -1.84 6.88
C LEU A 436 8.43 -2.54 5.78
N GLU A 437 8.74 -2.38 4.49
CA GLU A 437 7.98 -3.04 3.42
C GLU A 437 7.81 -4.56 3.64
N PRO A 438 8.84 -5.36 3.98
CA PRO A 438 8.68 -6.79 4.24
C PRO A 438 7.75 -7.09 5.43
N VAL A 439 7.72 -6.21 6.44
CA VAL A 439 6.83 -6.33 7.59
C VAL A 439 5.38 -6.06 7.17
N MET A 440 5.13 -5.10 6.28
CA MET A 440 3.78 -4.85 5.75
C MET A 440 3.26 -6.03 4.92
N MET A 441 4.12 -6.70 4.15
CA MET A 441 3.72 -7.88 3.37
C MET A 441 3.26 -9.01 4.27
N GLU A 442 4.00 -9.27 5.36
CA GLU A 442 3.59 -10.27 6.34
C GLU A 442 2.36 -9.82 7.18
N LEU A 443 2.19 -8.54 7.52
CA LEU A 443 0.94 -8.05 8.13
C LEU A 443 -0.27 -8.12 7.18
N GLU A 444 -0.04 -8.11 5.87
CA GLU A 444 -1.10 -8.39 4.89
C GLU A 444 -1.39 -9.88 4.73
N ARG A 445 -0.40 -10.76 4.96
CA ARG A 445 -0.50 -12.23 4.82
C ARG A 445 -1.01 -12.98 6.05
N GLN A 446 -0.54 -12.59 7.24
CA GLN A 446 -0.84 -13.30 8.50
C GLN A 446 -2.27 -13.03 9.00
N GLY A 447 -2.73 -13.89 9.92
CA GLY A 447 -3.98 -13.70 10.68
C GLY A 447 -3.82 -12.71 11.84
N ASN A 448 -4.08 -13.17 13.07
CA ASN A 448 -3.99 -12.31 14.25
C ASN A 448 -2.53 -12.11 14.68
N VAL A 449 -2.09 -10.85 14.81
CA VAL A 449 -0.70 -10.50 15.16
C VAL A 449 -0.64 -9.37 16.18
N LEU A 450 0.18 -9.52 17.23
CA LEU A 450 0.57 -8.48 18.17
C LEU A 450 1.97 -7.96 17.82
N VAL A 451 2.09 -6.72 17.37
CA VAL A 451 3.36 -6.05 17.07
C VAL A 451 3.76 -5.15 18.23
N VAL A 452 4.86 -5.49 18.91
CA VAL A 452 5.45 -4.70 20.00
C VAL A 452 6.72 -4.01 19.52
N SER A 453 6.63 -2.71 19.26
CA SER A 453 7.71 -1.91 18.66
C SER A 453 7.79 -0.50 19.27
N HIS A 454 8.02 0.54 18.48
CA HIS A 454 8.47 1.87 18.92
C HIS A 454 7.70 3.02 18.28
N GLN A 455 8.06 4.27 18.59
CA GLN A 455 7.24 5.43 18.25
C GLN A 455 7.33 5.81 16.77
N ALA A 456 8.48 5.72 16.11
CA ALA A 456 8.58 6.00 14.68
C ALA A 456 8.08 4.80 13.84
N VAL A 457 8.41 3.57 14.25
CA VAL A 457 7.97 2.35 13.54
C VAL A 457 6.45 2.27 13.45
N LEU A 458 5.76 2.38 14.59
CA LEU A 458 4.30 2.20 14.63
C LEU A 458 3.55 3.36 13.97
N ARG A 459 4.19 4.53 13.80
CA ARG A 459 3.66 5.59 12.93
C ARG A 459 3.61 5.15 11.48
N CYS A 460 4.66 4.51 10.96
CA CYS A 460 4.66 3.98 9.60
C CYS A 460 3.61 2.87 9.42
N VAL A 461 3.46 1.97 10.39
CA VAL A 461 2.43 0.90 10.37
C VAL A 461 1.01 1.48 10.41
N LEU A 462 0.74 2.43 11.31
CA LEU A 462 -0.56 3.10 11.37
C LEU A 462 -0.83 3.89 10.09
N ALA A 463 0.16 4.58 9.53
CA ALA A 463 -0.03 5.34 8.30
C ALA A 463 -0.38 4.46 7.10
N TYR A 464 0.15 3.24 7.05
CA TYR A 464 -0.26 2.23 6.07
C TYR A 464 -1.73 1.83 6.26
N PHE A 465 -2.14 1.39 7.45
CA PHE A 465 -3.51 0.88 7.66
C PHE A 465 -4.59 1.97 7.61
N LEU A 466 -4.26 3.20 8.03
CA LEU A 466 -5.19 4.32 8.15
C LEU A 466 -5.18 5.29 6.95
N ASP A 467 -4.44 4.95 5.89
CA ASP A 467 -4.31 5.75 4.67
C ASP A 467 -3.94 7.22 5.00
N LYS A 468 -2.72 7.39 5.52
CA LYS A 468 -2.20 8.70 5.98
C LYS A 468 -1.01 9.16 5.16
N SER A 469 -1.00 10.45 4.85
CA SER A 469 0.03 11.10 4.04
C SER A 469 1.39 11.20 4.77
N ALA A 470 2.47 11.42 4.01
CA ALA A 470 3.81 11.65 4.55
C ALA A 470 3.89 12.88 5.49
N ASP A 471 3.04 13.90 5.28
CA ASP A 471 2.96 15.07 6.15
C ASP A 471 2.32 14.75 7.52
N GLU A 472 1.42 13.74 7.58
CA GLU A 472 0.76 13.29 8.81
C GLU A 472 1.57 12.23 9.56
N LEU A 473 2.18 11.28 8.83
CA LEU A 473 2.81 10.07 9.37
C LEU A 473 3.79 10.37 10.54
N PRO A 474 4.78 11.29 10.43
CA PRO A 474 5.71 11.60 11.52
C PRO A 474 5.07 12.22 12.77
N TYR A 475 3.77 12.53 12.72
CA TYR A 475 3.01 13.19 13.79
C TYR A 475 1.81 12.38 14.29
N LEU A 476 1.54 11.17 13.77
CA LEU A 476 0.51 10.30 14.35
C LEU A 476 0.79 10.02 15.84
N LYS A 477 -0.26 9.83 16.63
CA LYS A 477 -0.17 9.62 18.09
C LYS A 477 -0.07 8.14 18.42
N VAL A 478 1.08 7.73 18.97
CA VAL A 478 1.33 6.39 19.49
C VAL A 478 1.78 6.51 20.95
N PRO A 479 0.85 6.69 21.91
CA PRO A 479 1.19 6.81 23.33
C PRO A 479 1.81 5.53 23.89
N LEU A 480 2.55 5.65 24.99
CA LEU A 480 3.00 4.50 25.79
C LEU A 480 1.81 3.87 26.52
N HIS A 481 1.92 2.58 26.84
CA HIS A 481 0.95 1.80 27.61
C HIS A 481 -0.47 1.72 27.02
N THR A 482 -0.60 1.97 25.71
CA THR A 482 -1.84 1.84 24.95
C THR A 482 -1.68 0.79 23.87
N ILE A 483 -2.65 -0.11 23.78
CA ILE A 483 -2.82 -1.07 22.69
C ILE A 483 -3.73 -0.43 21.65
N ILE A 484 -3.31 -0.45 20.40
CA ILE A 484 -4.04 0.07 19.25
C ILE A 484 -4.48 -1.14 18.43
N LYS A 485 -5.74 -1.52 18.59
CA LYS A 485 -6.35 -2.66 17.90
C LYS A 485 -6.88 -2.18 16.55
N LEU A 486 -6.42 -2.82 15.49
CA LEU A 486 -6.75 -2.54 14.09
C LEU A 486 -7.55 -3.69 13.51
N THR A 487 -8.74 -3.38 12.98
CA THR A 487 -9.60 -4.33 12.28
C THR A 487 -9.79 -3.85 10.84
N PRO A 488 -9.03 -4.38 9.86
CA PRO A 488 -9.21 -4.05 8.45
C PRO A 488 -10.65 -4.34 7.97
N VAL A 489 -11.18 -3.47 7.12
CA VAL A 489 -12.54 -3.55 6.54
C VAL A 489 -12.51 -3.15 5.07
N ALA A 490 -13.59 -3.40 4.33
CA ALA A 490 -13.63 -3.26 2.87
C ALA A 490 -13.17 -1.89 2.32
N TYR A 491 -13.31 -0.82 3.10
CA TYR A 491 -12.97 0.55 2.73
C TYR A 491 -11.93 1.22 3.66
N GLY A 492 -11.19 0.47 4.49
CA GLY A 492 -10.17 1.05 5.37
C GLY A 492 -9.83 0.15 6.57
N CYS A 493 -9.78 0.75 7.76
CA CYS A 493 -9.49 0.04 9.01
C CYS A 493 -10.22 0.70 10.18
N LYS A 494 -10.87 -0.09 11.03
CA LYS A 494 -11.41 0.36 12.32
C LYS A 494 -10.28 0.39 13.35
N VAL A 495 -10.29 1.39 14.23
CA VAL A 495 -9.26 1.61 15.26
C VAL A 495 -9.90 1.68 16.63
N GLU A 496 -9.41 0.86 17.55
CA GLU A 496 -9.78 0.90 18.97
C GLU A 496 -8.51 1.14 19.80
N HIS A 497 -8.55 2.13 20.71
CA HIS A 497 -7.44 2.46 21.60
C HIS A 497 -7.74 1.95 23.02
N ILE A 498 -7.09 0.86 23.42
CA ILE A 498 -7.18 0.29 24.76
C ILE A 498 -6.00 0.78 25.59
N MET A 499 -6.22 1.81 26.42
CA MET A 499 -5.22 2.30 27.38
C MET A 499 -5.26 1.47 28.66
N LEU A 500 -4.14 0.84 29.02
CA LEU A 500 -4.04 0.13 30.30
C LEU A 500 -3.81 1.15 31.45
N PRO A 501 -4.30 0.90 32.68
CA PRO A 501 -4.34 1.88 33.77
C PRO A 501 -2.98 2.09 34.46
N ILE A 502 -1.92 2.33 33.68
CA ILE A 502 -0.53 2.44 34.13
C ILE A 502 0.08 3.70 33.51
N HIS A 503 0.33 4.71 34.34
CA HIS A 503 0.92 5.99 33.91
C HIS A 503 2.26 5.78 33.18
N ALA A 504 2.49 6.56 32.11
CA ALA A 504 3.76 6.69 31.42
C ALA A 504 4.08 8.18 31.13
N VAL A 505 5.33 8.50 30.82
CA VAL A 505 5.70 9.82 30.27
C VAL A 505 5.11 10.05 28.88
N ASP A 506 4.78 11.31 28.56
CA ASP A 506 4.48 11.68 27.17
C ASP A 506 5.77 11.88 26.37
N THR A 507 5.87 11.19 25.24
CA THR A 507 7.01 11.26 24.29
C THR A 507 6.60 11.81 22.91
N HIS A 508 5.36 12.30 22.80
CA HIS A 508 4.82 12.91 21.59
C HIS A 508 5.15 14.40 21.53
N ARG A 509 6.14 14.77 20.69
CA ARG A 509 6.30 16.15 20.21
C ARG A 509 5.41 16.38 18.98
N ALA A 510 4.64 17.47 19.01
CA ALA A 510 3.76 17.90 17.93
C ALA A 510 4.56 18.43 16.72
N LYS A 511 3.85 18.96 15.71
CA LYS A 511 4.45 19.83 14.70
C LYS A 511 4.48 21.26 15.29
N PRO A 512 5.66 21.89 15.47
CA PRO A 512 5.70 23.25 15.98
C PRO A 512 5.23 24.23 14.90
N GLU A 513 4.66 25.36 15.32
CA GLU A 513 4.25 26.44 14.43
C GLU A 513 5.47 27.14 13.80
N VAL A 514 6.55 27.28 14.57
CA VAL A 514 7.84 27.81 14.12
C VAL A 514 8.92 26.72 14.25
N PRO A 515 9.52 26.25 13.14
CA PRO A 515 10.58 25.24 13.17
C PRO A 515 11.77 25.65 14.05
N GLY A 516 12.27 24.71 14.86
CA GLY A 516 13.37 24.95 15.78
C GLY A 516 12.96 25.35 17.21
N GLN A 517 11.66 25.54 17.49
CA GLN A 517 11.16 25.74 18.86
C GLN A 517 11.03 24.40 19.63
N LEU A 518 11.21 24.41 20.95
CA LEU A 518 11.08 23.22 21.80
C LEU A 518 9.90 23.39 22.77
N ASP A 519 8.98 22.42 22.81
CA ASP A 519 7.87 22.43 23.77
C ASP A 519 8.42 22.48 25.20
N ALA A 520 7.84 23.31 26.07
CA ALA A 520 8.29 23.48 27.47
C ALA A 520 8.31 22.17 28.30
N LYS A 521 7.63 21.11 27.85
CA LYS A 521 7.67 19.76 28.48
C LYS A 521 8.92 18.94 28.16
N PHE A 522 9.71 19.35 27.17
CA PHE A 522 10.99 18.73 26.78
C PHE A 522 12.21 19.57 27.17
N VAL A 523 12.00 20.78 27.70
CA VAL A 523 13.04 21.56 28.38
C VAL A 523 13.27 20.91 29.74
N GLY A 524 14.54 20.64 30.06
CA GLY A 524 14.93 20.08 31.35
C GLY A 524 14.54 20.99 32.51
N LYS A 525 14.06 20.40 33.60
CA LYS A 525 14.04 21.14 34.87
C LYS A 525 15.50 21.44 35.24
N PRO A 526 15.86 22.68 35.59
CA PRO A 526 17.24 23.03 35.92
C PRO A 526 17.75 22.12 37.04
N ASN A 527 18.82 21.39 36.76
CA ASN A 527 19.36 20.40 37.69
C ASN A 527 19.86 21.13 38.95
N PRO A 528 19.27 20.91 40.14
CA PRO A 528 19.57 21.72 41.33
C PRO A 528 20.97 21.51 41.89
N ASN A 529 21.70 20.49 41.43
CA ASN A 529 23.11 20.27 41.76
C ASN A 529 23.95 20.17 40.48
N PRO A 530 24.62 21.27 40.04
CA PRO A 530 25.71 21.16 39.08
C PRO A 530 26.90 20.47 39.76
N VAL A 531 27.09 19.18 39.49
CA VAL A 531 28.28 18.46 39.94
C VAL A 531 29.47 18.95 39.12
N GLU A 532 30.29 19.83 39.71
CA GLU A 532 31.59 20.22 39.14
C GLU A 532 32.45 18.98 38.88
N LYS A 533 32.62 18.62 37.61
CA LYS A 533 33.69 17.72 37.19
C LYS A 533 34.96 18.54 36.96
N LYS A 534 35.90 18.41 37.89
CA LYS A 534 37.32 18.75 37.71
C LYS A 534 38.04 17.59 37.00
#